data_AF-A0A0P0WFJ7-F1
#
_entry.id   AF-A0A0P0WFJ7-F1
#
_cell.length_a   1.000
_cell.length_b   1.000
_cell.length_c   1.000
_cell.angle_alpha   90.00
_cell.angle_beta   90.00
_cell.angle_gamma   90.00
#
_symmetry.space_group_name_H-M   'P 1'
#
loop_
_entity.id
_entity.type
_entity.pdbx_description
1 polymer ?
#
loop_
_entity_poly.entity_id
_entity_poly.type
_entity_poly.pdbx_seq_one_letter_code
_entity_poly.pdbx_strand_id
1 'polypeptide(L)'
;GKHDRIEEIEFSAEELEMFVDLHPFTNTSPYTVVETMSLAKAHVLFREVGLRHLLVLPKSSKRAPVVGILTRHDFMPEHILGLHPFLFKTRWKKVRFGKSAFTNLVF
;
A
#
# COMPACT_ATOMS: atom_id res chain seq x y z
N GLY A 1 17.53 -23.91 -18.41
CA GLY A 1 16.52 -24.96 -18.66
C GLY A 1 15.45 -24.39 -19.56
N LYS A 2 14.92 -25.17 -20.49
CA LYS A 2 13.73 -24.81 -21.26
C LYS A 2 12.55 -24.92 -20.30
N HIS A 3 12.06 -23.80 -19.79
CA HIS A 3 10.84 -23.75 -19.01
C HIS A 3 9.69 -23.43 -19.97
N ASP A 4 8.59 -24.15 -19.82
CA ASP A 4 7.37 -23.85 -20.54
C ASP A 4 6.88 -22.47 -20.10
N ARG A 5 6.44 -21.66 -21.07
CA ARG A 5 5.84 -20.36 -20.75
C ARG A 5 4.41 -20.55 -20.29
N ILE A 6 3.88 -19.64 -19.47
CA ILE A 6 2.46 -19.70 -19.04
C ILE A 6 1.53 -19.69 -20.26
N GLU A 7 1.93 -18.99 -21.32
CA GLU A 7 1.17 -18.90 -22.57
C GLU A 7 1.12 -20.21 -23.36
N GLU A 8 1.97 -21.19 -23.04
CA GLU A 8 2.05 -22.50 -23.71
C GLU A 8 1.23 -23.58 -22.96
N ILE A 9 0.65 -23.24 -21.81
CA ILE A 9 -0.14 -24.17 -21.00
C ILE A 9 -1.55 -24.26 -21.58
N GLU A 10 -1.89 -25.43 -22.10
CA GLU A 10 -3.24 -25.76 -22.56
C GLU A 10 -4.04 -26.41 -21.42
N PHE A 11 -5.26 -25.94 -21.20
CA PHE A 11 -6.21 -26.52 -20.25
C PHE A 11 -7.42 -27.06 -20.99
N SER A 12 -7.86 -28.26 -20.64
CA SER A 12 -9.15 -28.80 -21.05
C SER A 12 -10.31 -28.06 -20.36
N ALA A 13 -11.52 -28.20 -20.89
CA ALA A 13 -12.71 -27.59 -20.29
C ALA A 13 -12.95 -28.11 -18.87
N GLU A 14 -12.71 -29.40 -18.61
CA GLU A 14 -12.84 -30.01 -17.28
C GLU A 14 -11.82 -29.42 -16.29
N GLU A 15 -10.58 -29.18 -16.72
CA GLU A 15 -9.55 -28.60 -15.85
C GLU A 15 -9.87 -27.16 -15.44
N LEU A 16 -10.45 -26.37 -16.34
CA LEU A 16 -10.89 -25.00 -16.04
C LEU A 16 -12.09 -24.95 -15.08
N GLU A 17 -12.84 -26.04 -14.97
CA GLU A 17 -13.96 -26.19 -14.04
C GLU A 17 -13.54 -26.74 -12.66
N MET A 18 -12.26 -27.11 -12.49
CA MET A 18 -11.76 -27.57 -11.19
C MET A 18 -11.62 -26.40 -10.21
N PHE A 19 -11.97 -26.66 -8.95
CA PHE A 19 -11.80 -25.71 -7.86
C PHE A 19 -10.79 -26.22 -6.84
N VAL A 20 -9.94 -25.31 -6.35
CA VAL A 20 -9.04 -25.58 -5.23
C VAL A 20 -9.56 -24.83 -4.02
N ASP A 21 -9.80 -25.55 -2.92
CA ASP A 21 -10.14 -24.92 -1.65
C ASP A 21 -8.89 -24.29 -1.01
N LEU A 22 -8.84 -22.96 -0.98
CA LEU A 22 -7.78 -22.20 -0.34
C LEU A 22 -8.06 -21.86 1.12
N HIS A 23 -9.23 -22.23 1.66
CA HIS A 23 -9.62 -21.95 3.03
C HIS A 23 -8.58 -22.45 4.07
N PRO A 24 -8.02 -23.67 3.98
CA PRO A 24 -7.01 -24.16 4.94
C PRO A 24 -5.71 -23.35 4.96
N PHE A 25 -5.41 -22.65 3.87
CA PHE A 25 -4.18 -21.86 3.70
C PHE A 25 -4.41 -20.36 3.93
N THR A 26 -5.66 -19.96 4.15
CA THR A 26 -6.03 -18.56 4.37
C THR A 26 -5.69 -18.16 5.79
N ASN A 27 -5.06 -17.00 5.95
CA ASN A 27 -4.84 -16.42 7.27
C ASN A 27 -6.17 -15.95 7.88
N THR A 28 -6.62 -16.63 8.93
CA THR A 28 -7.86 -16.30 9.65
C THR A 28 -7.74 -15.08 10.56
N SER A 29 -6.51 -14.62 10.83
CA SER A 29 -6.21 -13.44 11.65
C SER A 29 -5.31 -12.46 10.89
N PRO A 30 -5.81 -11.80 9.83
CA PRO A 30 -5.05 -10.80 9.10
C PRO A 30 -4.87 -9.52 9.91
N TYR A 31 -3.77 -8.80 9.65
CA TYR A 31 -3.60 -7.45 10.19
C TYR A 31 -4.58 -6.49 9.50
N THR A 32 -5.19 -5.62 10.31
CA THR A 32 -6.24 -4.71 9.87
C THR A 32 -5.99 -3.28 10.37
N VAL A 33 -6.54 -2.31 9.66
CA VAL A 33 -6.65 -0.91 10.07
C VAL A 33 -8.05 -0.38 9.79
N VAL A 34 -8.48 0.63 10.53
CA VAL A 34 -9.74 1.33 10.23
C VAL A 34 -9.53 2.35 9.12
N GLU A 35 -10.53 2.54 8.25
CA GLU A 35 -10.49 3.47 7.11
C GLU A 35 -10.17 4.93 7.49
N THR A 36 -10.43 5.32 8.74
CA THR A 36 -10.12 6.66 9.26
C THR A 36 -8.69 6.82 9.77
N MET A 37 -7.87 5.78 9.72
CA MET A 37 -6.46 5.83 10.12
C MET A 37 -5.66 6.65 9.11
N SER A 38 -4.75 7.49 9.59
CA SER A 38 -3.88 8.25 8.69
C SER A 38 -2.97 7.31 7.90
N LEU A 39 -2.70 7.65 6.64
CA LEU A 39 -1.78 6.89 5.79
C LEU A 39 -0.39 6.74 6.44
N ALA A 40 0.10 7.78 7.13
CA ALA A 40 1.36 7.73 7.84
C ALA A 40 1.37 6.68 8.96
N LYS A 41 0.31 6.58 9.77
CA LYS A 41 0.21 5.59 10.84
C LYS A 41 0.06 4.17 10.27
N ALA A 42 -0.72 4.01 9.21
CA ALA A 42 -0.84 2.75 8.49
C ALA A 42 0.53 2.31 7.90
N HIS A 43 1.31 3.26 7.36
CA HIS A 43 2.65 2.98 6.83
C HIS A 43 3.64 2.50 7.89
N VAL A 44 3.64 3.14 9.07
CA VAL A 44 4.47 2.72 10.20
C VAL A 44 4.14 1.27 10.58
N LEU A 45 2.86 0.97 10.81
CA LEU A 45 2.41 -0.39 11.11
C LEU A 45 2.81 -1.40 10.03
N PHE A 46 2.59 -1.05 8.76
CA PHE A 46 2.94 -1.90 7.61
C PHE A 46 4.44 -2.25 7.58
N ARG A 47 5.30 -1.26 7.83
CA ARG A 47 6.76 -1.43 7.80
C ARG A 47 7.28 -2.16 9.04
N GLU A 48 6.82 -1.80 10.23
CA GLU A 48 7.35 -2.35 11.49
C GLU A 48 7.01 -3.83 11.66
N VAL A 49 5.84 -4.26 11.19
CA VAL A 49 5.40 -5.66 11.26
C VAL A 49 5.82 -6.45 10.00
N GLY A 50 6.44 -5.80 9.01
CA GLY A 50 6.92 -6.46 7.79
C GLY A 50 5.79 -7.03 6.92
N LEU A 51 4.66 -6.32 6.83
CA LEU A 51 3.48 -6.81 6.13
C LEU A 51 3.65 -6.81 4.61
N ARG A 52 2.93 -7.73 3.95
CA ARG A 52 2.77 -7.75 2.48
C ARG A 52 1.53 -6.97 2.05
N HIS A 53 0.49 -7.03 2.87
CA HIS A 53 -0.77 -6.34 2.69
C HIS A 53 -1.38 -6.03 4.06
N LEU A 54 -2.27 -5.06 4.11
CA LEU A 54 -2.97 -4.63 5.31
C LEU A 54 -4.44 -4.35 4.96
N LEU A 55 -5.37 -5.06 5.60
CA LEU A 55 -6.80 -4.93 5.28
C LEU A 55 -7.36 -3.66 5.91
N VAL A 56 -8.20 -2.95 5.17
CA VAL A 56 -8.88 -1.74 5.62
C VAL A 56 -10.33 -2.06 5.96
N LEU A 57 -10.73 -1.81 7.19
CA LEU A 57 -12.08 -2.04 7.70
C LEU A 57 -12.86 -0.72 7.75
N PRO A 58 -14.18 -0.75 7.53
CA PRO A 58 -15.01 0.44 7.68
C PRO A 58 -15.06 0.89 9.14
N LYS A 59 -15.27 2.20 9.37
CA LYS A 59 -15.49 2.72 10.73
C LYS A 59 -16.80 2.21 11.34
N SER A 60 -17.82 1.99 10.52
CA SER A 60 -19.13 1.49 10.95
C SER A 60 -19.38 0.08 10.41
N SER A 61 -19.83 -0.82 11.29
CA SER A 61 -20.11 -2.23 10.98
C SER A 61 -21.32 -2.49 10.08
N LYS A 62 -21.99 -1.45 9.57
CA LYS A 62 -23.15 -1.58 8.67
C LYS A 62 -22.79 -1.98 7.24
N ARG A 63 -21.51 -2.11 6.92
CA ARG A 63 -20.99 -2.41 5.57
C ARG A 63 -20.26 -3.75 5.55
N ALA A 64 -19.85 -4.18 4.36
CA ALA A 64 -18.95 -5.32 4.17
C ALA A 64 -17.75 -5.26 5.14
N PRO A 65 -17.23 -6.41 5.59
CA PRO A 65 -16.21 -6.45 6.64
C PRO A 65 -14.91 -5.73 6.22
N VAL A 66 -14.59 -5.71 4.93
CA VAL A 66 -13.38 -5.09 4.36
C VAL A 66 -13.78 -4.10 3.27
N VAL A 67 -13.23 -2.89 3.31
CA VAL A 67 -13.45 -1.83 2.30
C VAL A 67 -12.26 -1.61 1.37
N GLY A 68 -11.09 -2.15 1.70
CA GLY A 68 -9.90 -2.03 0.86
C GLY A 68 -8.71 -2.83 1.37
N ILE A 69 -7.64 -2.85 0.58
CA ILE A 69 -6.38 -3.52 0.91
C ILE A 69 -5.25 -2.55 0.58
N LEU A 70 -4.39 -2.29 1.56
CA LEU A 70 -3.14 -1.54 1.35
C LEU A 70 -2.00 -2.52 1.08
N THR A 71 -1.19 -2.19 0.10
CA THR A 71 0.02 -2.90 -0.32
C THR A 71 1.21 -1.94 -0.32
N ARG A 72 2.41 -2.42 -0.69
CA ARG A 72 3.60 -1.57 -0.81
C ARG A 72 3.38 -0.38 -1.78
N HIS A 73 2.63 -0.61 -2.86
CA HIS A 73 2.38 0.39 -3.88
C HIS A 73 1.60 1.60 -3.34
N ASP A 74 0.68 1.38 -2.40
CA ASP A 74 -0.16 2.43 -1.82
C ASP A 74 0.64 3.43 -0.96
N PHE A 75 1.86 3.06 -0.56
CA PHE A 75 2.78 3.91 0.19
C PHE A 75 3.86 4.57 -0.69
N MET A 76 3.90 4.28 -1.99
CA MET A 76 4.89 4.86 -2.89
C MET A 76 4.60 6.36 -3.12
N PRO A 77 5.61 7.25 -3.02
CA PRO A 77 5.42 8.68 -3.24
C PRO A 77 4.80 9.00 -4.60
N GLU A 78 5.19 8.28 -5.66
CA GLU A 78 4.69 8.48 -7.03
C GLU A 78 3.19 8.16 -7.10
N HIS A 79 2.76 7.08 -6.43
CA HIS A 79 1.37 6.71 -6.36
C HIS A 79 0.55 7.72 -5.55
N ILE A 80 1.05 8.11 -4.36
CA ILE A 80 0.39 9.10 -3.50
C ILE A 80 0.28 10.46 -4.22
N LEU A 81 1.32 10.90 -4.92
CA LEU A 81 1.31 12.15 -5.67
C LEU A 81 0.43 12.07 -6.93
N GLY A 82 0.34 10.90 -7.55
CA GLY A 82 -0.61 10.65 -8.64
C GLY A 82 -2.07 10.79 -8.20
N LEU A 83 -2.41 10.27 -7.02
CA LEU A 83 -3.76 10.37 -6.43
C LEU A 83 -4.06 11.75 -5.84
N HIS A 84 -3.04 12.41 -5.27
CA HIS A 84 -3.18 13.70 -4.60
C HIS A 84 -2.15 14.74 -5.11
N PRO A 85 -2.29 15.23 -6.36
CA PRO A 85 -1.30 16.13 -6.97
C PRO A 85 -1.07 17.43 -6.19
N PHE A 86 -2.06 17.89 -5.43
CA PHE A 86 -1.96 19.10 -4.60
C PHE A 86 -0.91 18.98 -3.47
N LEU A 87 -0.54 17.76 -3.07
CA LEU A 87 0.52 17.52 -2.09
C LEU A 87 1.91 17.92 -2.60
N PHE A 88 2.10 18.04 -3.92
CA PHE A 88 3.38 18.47 -4.49
C PHE A 88 3.77 19.89 -4.04
N LYS A 89 2.79 20.78 -3.88
CA LYS A 89 3.03 22.23 -3.63
C LYS A 89 3.63 22.54 -2.26
N THR A 90 3.58 21.62 -1.30
CA THR A 90 4.04 21.89 0.08
C THR A 90 5.55 21.68 0.27
N ARG A 91 6.21 20.80 -0.52
CA ARG A 91 7.64 20.49 -0.32
C ARG A 91 8.59 21.60 -0.75
N TRP A 92 8.23 22.39 -1.77
CA TRP A 92 9.14 23.40 -2.35
C TRP A 92 9.25 24.68 -1.53
N LYS A 93 8.57 24.77 -0.37
CA LYS A 93 8.76 25.89 0.58
C LYS A 93 9.86 25.63 1.62
N LYS A 94 10.31 24.39 1.87
CA LYS A 94 11.35 24.12 2.90
C LYS A 94 12.80 24.18 2.39
N VAL A 95 13.04 24.12 1.08
CA VAL A 95 14.41 24.28 0.51
C VAL A 95 14.67 25.71 0.04
N ARG A 96 14.08 26.72 0.71
CA ARG A 96 14.44 28.14 0.51
C ARG A 96 14.74 28.91 1.79
N PHE A 97 14.81 28.25 2.95
CA PHE A 97 15.23 28.91 4.21
C PHE A 97 16.58 28.43 4.75
N GLY A 98 17.38 27.76 3.91
CA GLY A 98 18.78 27.48 4.18
C GLY A 98 19.64 28.00 3.04
N LYS A 99 19.79 29.34 2.95
CA LYS A 99 20.84 30.08 2.22
C LYS A 99 20.51 31.59 2.18
N SER A 100 20.37 32.21 3.36
CA SER A 100 20.67 33.64 3.53
C SER A 100 20.64 33.95 5.03
N ALA A 101 21.59 34.74 5.52
CA ALA A 101 21.66 35.35 6.86
C ALA A 101 22.37 34.60 8.03
N PHE A 102 23.32 33.69 7.78
CA PHE A 102 24.37 33.41 8.78
C PHE A 102 25.76 33.96 8.41
N THR A 103 25.91 34.60 7.25
CA THR A 103 27.04 35.51 6.99
C THR A 103 26.68 36.88 7.52
N ASN A 104 26.87 37.09 8.83
CA ASN A 104 27.20 38.35 9.50
C ASN A 104 27.10 38.14 11.02
N LEU A 105 28.05 37.37 11.56
CA LEU A 105 28.39 37.45 12.98
C LEU A 105 29.90 37.60 13.08
N VAL A 106 30.36 38.77 12.65
CA VAL A 106 31.65 39.35 13.00
C VAL A 106 31.32 40.61 13.77
N PHE A 107 31.18 40.48 15.09
CA PHE A 107 31.48 41.48 16.12
C PHE A 107 31.76 40.71 17.41
#